data_AF-A0A8D5JZR7-F1
#
_entry.id   AF-A0A8D5JZR7-F1
#
_cell.length_a   1.000
_cell.length_b   1.000
_cell.length_c   1.000
_cell.angle_alpha   90.00
_cell.angle_beta   90.00
_cell.angle_gamma   90.00
#
_symmetry.space_group_name_H-M   'P 1'
#
loop_
_entity.id
_entity.type
_entity.pdbx_description
1 polymer ?
#
loop_
_entity_poly.entity_id
_entity_poly.type
_entity_poly.pdbx_seq_one_letter_code
_entity_poly.pdbx_strand_id
1 'polypeptide(L)'
;METSAIQSIKLAIVAATGLSKDALHIYVGLAVFLVAAIVLRKPLRSYVPWLVVVCVAITGELLDMRDDIASLGYWRWGASLHDILNTLFWPSVFLLLAKFGIFFHASSDRNA
;
A
#
# COMPACT_ATOMS: atom_id res chain seq x y z
N MET A 1 -3.81 15.90 -34.44
CA MET A 1 -2.84 14.85 -34.07
C MET A 1 -3.63 13.80 -33.33
N GLU A 2 -3.94 12.70 -34.01
CA GLU A 2 -4.70 11.56 -33.45
C GLU A 2 -3.96 11.05 -32.21
N THR A 3 -4.50 11.30 -31.02
CA THR A 3 -4.05 10.60 -29.82
C THR A 3 -4.41 9.13 -30.03
N SER A 4 -3.41 8.30 -30.34
CA SER A 4 -3.54 6.85 -30.50
C SER A 4 -4.48 6.31 -29.43
N ALA A 5 -5.40 5.41 -29.79
CA ALA A 5 -6.36 4.81 -28.85
C ALA A 5 -5.68 4.27 -27.58
N ILE A 6 -4.41 3.86 -27.68
CA ILE A 6 -3.57 3.47 -26.56
C ILE A 6 -3.34 4.62 -25.58
N GLN A 7 -3.06 5.82 -26.07
CA GLN A 7 -2.84 7.01 -25.25
C GLN A 7 -4.13 7.46 -24.56
N SER A 8 -5.28 7.37 -25.24
CA SER A 8 -6.60 7.68 -24.69
C SER A 8 -7.03 6.67 -23.63
N ILE A 9 -6.75 5.38 -23.83
CA ILE A 9 -6.94 4.33 -22.82
C ILE A 9 -5.96 4.53 -21.66
N LYS A 10 -4.70 4.89 -21.93
CA LYS A 10 -3.73 5.25 -20.88
C LYS A 10 -4.21 6.43 -20.05
N LEU A 11 -4.73 7.48 -20.68
CA LEU A 11 -5.28 8.66 -20.02
C LEU A 11 -6.59 8.35 -19.28
N ALA A 12 -7.44 7.49 -19.83
CA ALA A 12 -8.66 7.03 -19.16
C ALA A 12 -8.32 6.15 -17.95
N ILE A 13 -7.31 5.30 -18.05
CA ILE A 13 -6.77 4.54 -16.91
C ILE A 13 -6.18 5.53 -15.91
N VAL A 14 -5.24 6.39 -16.28
CA VAL A 14 -4.61 7.37 -15.36
C VAL A 14 -5.65 8.28 -14.69
N ALA A 15 -6.66 8.74 -15.43
CA ALA A 15 -7.76 9.57 -14.90
C ALA A 15 -8.75 8.76 -14.04
N ALA A 16 -8.97 7.48 -14.34
CA ALA A 16 -9.76 6.58 -13.51
C ALA A 16 -8.99 6.01 -12.30
N THR A 17 -7.65 6.07 -12.30
CA THR A 17 -6.77 5.38 -11.33
C THR A 17 -5.93 6.32 -10.47
N GLY A 18 -6.10 7.64 -10.51
CA GLY A 18 -5.36 8.55 -9.60
C GLY A 18 -3.83 8.39 -9.63
N LEU A 19 -3.28 7.83 -10.72
CA LEU A 19 -2.07 6.99 -10.72
C LEU A 19 -0.80 7.62 -10.12
N SER A 20 -0.70 8.95 -10.08
CA SER A 20 0.42 9.65 -9.43
C SER A 20 0.29 9.73 -7.91
N LYS A 21 -0.92 10.01 -7.39
CA LYS A 21 -1.21 10.01 -5.95
C LYS A 21 -1.22 8.56 -5.44
N ASP A 22 -1.85 7.68 -6.18
CA ASP A 22 -1.97 6.26 -5.86
C ASP A 22 -0.61 5.56 -5.80
N ALA A 23 0.30 5.86 -6.74
CA ALA A 23 1.65 5.32 -6.71
C ALA A 23 2.42 5.77 -5.48
N LEU A 24 2.27 7.03 -5.05
CA LEU A 24 2.91 7.53 -3.83
C LEU A 24 2.45 6.74 -2.60
N HIS A 25 1.15 6.49 -2.46
CA HIS A 25 0.58 5.71 -1.37
C HIS A 25 1.11 4.28 -1.34
N ILE A 26 1.25 3.65 -2.51
CA ILE A 26 1.86 2.31 -2.63
C ILE A 26 3.31 2.32 -2.14
N TYR A 27 4.13 3.27 -2.59
CA TYR A 27 5.54 3.34 -2.20
C TYR A 27 5.72 3.70 -0.72
N VAL A 28 4.90 4.61 -0.19
CA VAL A 28 4.91 4.98 1.22
C VAL A 28 4.49 3.79 2.08
N GLY A 29 3.42 3.09 1.74
CA GLY A 29 2.98 1.88 2.45
C GLY A 29 4.05 0.81 2.50
N LEU A 30 4.75 0.59 1.38
CA LEU A 30 5.86 -0.36 1.30
C LEU A 30 7.07 0.08 2.13
N ALA A 31 7.46 1.36 2.03
CA ALA A 31 8.57 1.91 2.80
C ALA A 31 8.30 1.81 4.30
N VAL A 32 7.09 2.18 4.75
CA VAL A 32 6.66 2.07 6.15
C VAL A 32 6.69 0.60 6.60
N PHE A 33 6.22 -0.34 5.77
CA PHE A 33 6.25 -1.76 6.10
C PHE A 33 7.67 -2.27 6.36
N LEU A 34 8.61 -1.94 5.46
CA LEU A 34 10.00 -2.36 5.57
C LEU A 34 10.71 -1.68 6.75
N VAL A 35 10.52 -0.37 6.92
CA VAL A 35 11.08 0.39 8.05
C VAL A 35 10.54 -0.14 9.37
N ALA A 36 9.22 -0.41 9.47
CA ALA A 36 8.62 -0.98 10.66
C ALA A 36 9.22 -2.36 10.98
N ALA A 37 9.42 -3.22 9.98
CA ALA A 37 10.05 -4.52 10.17
C ALA A 37 11.51 -4.39 10.68
N ILE A 38 12.28 -3.45 10.12
CA ILE A 38 13.67 -3.17 10.51
C ILE A 38 13.73 -2.62 11.95
N VAL A 39 12.95 -1.59 12.24
CA VAL A 39 12.95 -0.89 13.54
C VAL A 39 12.46 -1.81 14.66
N LEU A 40 11.37 -2.55 14.41
CA LEU A 40 10.81 -3.48 15.40
C LEU A 40 11.59 -4.80 15.47
N ARG A 41 12.57 -5.00 14.57
CA ARG A 41 13.33 -6.25 14.39
C ARG A 41 12.42 -7.48 14.32
N LYS A 42 11.26 -7.33 13.69
CA LYS A 42 10.28 -8.41 13.51
C LYS A 42 10.39 -8.96 12.10
N PRO A 43 10.27 -10.29 11.94
CA PRO A 43 10.26 -10.89 10.61
C PRO A 43 9.03 -10.40 9.83
N LEU A 44 9.14 -10.27 8.50
CA LEU A 44 8.05 -9.82 7.62
C LEU A 44 6.79 -10.72 7.68
N ARG A 45 6.91 -11.95 8.19
CA ARG A 45 5.77 -12.85 8.49
C ARG A 45 4.94 -12.42 9.70
N SER A 46 5.47 -11.52 10.53
CA SER A 46 4.80 -11.06 11.74
C SER A 46 3.69 -10.07 11.38
N TYR A 47 2.58 -10.10 12.12
CA TYR A 47 1.50 -9.13 11.95
C TYR A 47 1.88 -7.72 12.44
N VAL A 48 2.95 -7.58 13.21
CA VAL A 48 3.31 -6.30 13.84
C VAL A 48 3.69 -5.22 12.82
N PRO A 49 4.59 -5.46 11.84
CA PRO A 49 4.90 -4.46 10.82
C PRO A 49 3.69 -4.10 9.95
N TRP A 50 2.80 -5.08 9.70
CA TRP A 50 1.57 -4.84 8.95
C TRP A 50 0.60 -3.93 9.71
N LEU A 51 0.42 -4.15 11.01
CA LEU A 51 -0.41 -3.26 11.85
C LEU A 51 0.11 -1.83 11.88
N VAL A 52 1.43 -1.63 11.88
CA VAL A 52 2.02 -0.29 11.80
C VAL A 52 1.64 0.39 10.50
N VAL A 53 1.69 -0.32 9.37
CA VAL A 53 1.25 0.24 8.08
C VAL A 53 -0.23 0.61 8.12
N VAL A 54 -1.09 -0.22 8.71
CA VAL A 54 -2.52 0.09 8.88
C VAL A 54 -2.70 1.39 9.68
N CYS A 55 -2.01 1.54 10.81
CA CYS A 55 -2.08 2.77 11.60
C CYS A 55 -1.61 4.00 10.81
N VAL A 56 -0.52 3.88 10.04
CA VAL A 56 0.01 4.98 9.23
C VAL A 56 -0.93 5.32 8.07
N ALA A 57 -1.50 4.32 7.40
CA ALA A 57 -2.47 4.51 6.32
C ALA A 57 -3.73 5.24 6.82
N ILE A 58 -4.27 4.84 7.97
CA ILE A 58 -5.43 5.51 8.60
C ILE A 58 -5.07 6.94 8.97
N THR A 59 -3.88 7.17 9.52
CA THR A 59 -3.44 8.52 9.92
C THR A 59 -3.27 9.43 8.70
N GLY A 60 -2.67 8.90 7.61
CA GLY A 60 -2.54 9.62 6.34
C GLY A 60 -3.89 10.04 5.78
N GLU A 61 -4.85 9.10 5.72
CA GLU A 61 -6.20 9.42 5.27
C GLU A 61 -6.94 10.41 6.16
N LEU A 62 -6.73 10.36 7.48
CA LEU A 62 -7.37 11.30 8.39
C LEU A 62 -6.86 12.73 8.18
N LEU A 63 -5.59 12.87 7.79
CA LEU A 63 -5.00 14.17 7.42
C LEU A 63 -5.53 14.65 6.06
N ASP A 64 -5.57 13.77 5.05
CA ASP A 64 -6.13 14.08 3.73
C ASP A 64 -7.62 14.45 3.82
N MET A 65 -8.41 13.74 4.64
CA MET A 65 -9.78 14.08 4.98
C MET A 65 -9.91 15.48 5.60
N ARG A 66 -9.04 15.81 6.57
CA ARG A 66 -9.07 17.12 7.23
C ARG A 66 -8.78 18.23 6.24
N ASP A 67 -7.82 18.01 5.35
CA ASP A 67 -7.43 18.96 4.32
C ASP A 67 -8.50 19.07 3.21
N ASP A 68 -9.15 17.97 2.82
CA ASP A 68 -10.29 17.94 1.90
C ASP A 68 -11.49 18.72 2.46
N ILE A 69 -11.82 18.52 3.74
CA ILE A 69 -12.90 19.27 4.41
C ILE A 69 -12.53 20.76 4.50
N ALA A 70 -11.27 21.09 4.79
CA ALA A 70 -10.81 22.47 4.91
C ALA A 70 -10.73 23.20 3.55
N SER A 71 -10.42 22.48 2.47
CA SER A 71 -10.19 23.06 1.14
C SER A 71 -11.40 23.00 0.21
N LEU A 72 -12.14 21.88 0.23
CA LEU A 72 -13.24 21.58 -0.69
C LEU A 72 -14.61 21.60 0.01
N GLY A 73 -14.65 21.54 1.35
CA GLY A 73 -15.89 21.61 2.14
C GLY A 73 -16.70 20.30 2.17
N TYR A 74 -16.22 19.23 1.55
CA TYR A 74 -16.86 17.90 1.57
C TYR A 74 -15.81 16.78 1.53
N TRP A 75 -16.15 15.63 2.12
CA TRP A 75 -15.27 14.47 2.17
C TRP A 75 -15.41 13.60 0.92
N ARG A 76 -14.30 13.38 0.21
CA ARG A 76 -14.17 12.46 -0.93
C ARG A 76 -13.95 11.00 -0.52
N TRP A 77 -14.91 10.39 0.17
CA TRP A 77 -14.81 9.02 0.70
C TRP A 77 -14.35 7.95 -0.31
N GLY A 78 -14.75 8.08 -1.59
CA GLY A 78 -14.33 7.15 -2.65
C GLY A 78 -12.84 7.20 -2.99
N ALA A 79 -12.22 8.38 -2.87
CA ALA A 79 -10.77 8.55 -3.04
C ALA A 79 -10.04 8.01 -1.80
N SER A 80 -10.52 8.33 -0.60
CA SER A 80 -9.98 7.81 0.66
C SER A 80 -9.93 6.29 0.71
N LEU A 81 -10.99 5.62 0.25
CA LEU A 81 -11.03 4.17 0.21
C LEU A 81 -10.01 3.59 -0.77
N HIS A 82 -9.82 4.21 -1.94
CA HIS A 82 -8.81 3.79 -2.91
C HIS A 82 -7.40 3.96 -2.35
N ASP A 83 -7.11 5.09 -1.68
CA ASP A 83 -5.81 5.37 -1.09
C ASP A 83 -5.46 4.37 0.04
N ILE A 84 -6.43 3.97 0.88
CA ILE A 84 -6.27 2.90 1.87
C ILE A 84 -5.98 1.56 1.21
N LEU A 85 -6.77 1.19 0.19
CA LEU A 85 -6.59 -0.07 -0.52
C LEU A 85 -5.20 -0.14 -1.18
N ASN A 86 -4.77 0.94 -1.82
CA ASN A 86 -3.45 1.05 -2.45
C ASN A 86 -2.31 0.92 -1.43
N THR A 87 -2.44 1.58 -0.27
CA THR A 87 -1.44 1.53 0.80
C THR A 87 -1.33 0.14 1.43
N LEU A 88 -2.46 -0.60 1.53
CA LEU A 88 -2.51 -1.90 2.22
C LEU A 88 -2.34 -3.12 1.31
N PHE A 89 -2.58 -2.98 0.00
CA PHE A 89 -2.57 -4.11 -0.94
C PHE A 89 -1.22 -4.84 -0.92
N TRP A 90 -0.13 -4.13 -1.20
CA TRP A 90 1.20 -4.74 -1.27
C TRP A 90 1.72 -5.26 0.08
N PRO A 91 1.62 -4.51 1.20
CA PRO A 91 1.97 -5.03 2.53
C PRO A 91 1.22 -6.33 2.89
N SER A 92 -0.06 -6.43 2.52
CA SER A 92 -0.86 -7.64 2.72
C SER A 92 -0.38 -8.81 1.84
N VAL A 93 -0.07 -8.54 0.57
CA VAL A 93 0.54 -9.53 -0.33
C VAL A 93 1.87 -10.02 0.23
N PHE A 94 2.76 -9.14 0.68
CA PHE A 94 4.05 -9.53 1.29
C PHE A 94 3.88 -10.35 2.56
N LEU A 95 2.93 -9.97 3.44
CA LEU A 95 2.59 -10.75 4.64
C LEU A 95 2.12 -12.16 4.26
N LEU A 96 1.22 -12.27 3.28
CA LEU A 96 0.71 -13.56 2.81
C LEU A 96 1.83 -14.40 2.20
N LEU A 97 2.66 -13.83 1.30
CA LEU A 97 3.80 -14.53 0.69
C LEU A 97 4.80 -15.02 1.75
N ALA A 98 5.08 -14.21 2.76
CA ALA A 98 5.94 -14.58 3.88
C ALA A 98 5.32 -15.67 4.77
N LYS A 99 3.99 -15.70 4.90
CA LYS A 99 3.24 -16.70 5.68
C LYS A 99 3.06 -18.03 4.95
N PHE A 100 2.84 -18.00 3.63
CA PHE A 100 2.72 -19.18 2.77
C PHE A 100 4.06 -19.86 2.47
N GLY A 101 5.17 -19.35 3.00
CA GLY A 101 6.40 -20.13 3.07
C GLY A 101 7.12 -20.32 1.75
N ILE A 102 6.92 -19.43 0.75
CA ILE A 102 7.78 -19.41 -0.46
C ILE A 102 9.25 -19.17 -0.07
N PHE A 103 9.51 -18.68 1.15
CA PHE A 103 10.85 -18.50 1.72
C PHE A 103 11.32 -19.60 2.69
N PHE A 104 10.58 -20.70 2.89
CA PHE A 104 11.02 -21.79 3.77
C PHE A 104 10.95 -23.17 3.10
N HIS A 105 11.82 -23.33 2.10
CA HIS A 105 12.51 -24.59 1.84
C HIS A 105 13.98 -24.39 2.22
N ALA A 106 14.27 -24.34 3.52
CA ALA A 106 15.63 -24.43 4.02
C ALA A 106 15.66 -25.56 5.06
N SER A 107 16.01 -26.74 4.54
CA SER A 107 16.34 -28.00 5.19
C SER A 107 16.39 -27.97 6.73
N SER A 108 15.36 -28.52 7.36
CA SER A 108 15.53 -29.19 8.65
C SER A 108 15.89 -30.65 8.38
N ASP A 109 17.01 -30.87 7.69
CA ASP A 109 17.67 -32.17 7.58
C ASP A 109 19.04 -32.04 8.25
N ARG A 110 18.99 -32.02 9.58
CA ARG A 110 20.15 -32.24 10.44
C ARG A 110 19.60 -32.71 11.78
N ASN A 111 19.67 -34.02 11.94
CA ASN A 111 19.71 -34.86 13.14
C ASN A 111 19.31 -36.25 12.59
N ALA A 112 20.23 -37.04 12.02
CA ALA A 112 21.34 -37.70 12.72
C ALA A 112 20.86 -38.34 14.03
#